data_AF-A0A8S3G2F8-F1
#
_entry.id   AF-A0A8S3G2F8-F1
#
_cell.length_a   1.000
_cell.length_b   1.000
_cell.length_c   1.000
_cell.angle_alpha   90.00
_cell.angle_beta   90.00
_cell.angle_gamma   90.00
#
_symmetry.space_group_name_H-M   'P 1'
#
loop_
_entity.id
_entity.type
_entity.pdbx_description
1 polymer ?
#
loop_
_entity_poly.entity_id
_entity_poly.type
_entity_poly.pdbx_seq_one_letter_code
_entity_poly.pdbx_strand_id
1 'polypeptide(L)'
;YPPRLSDFAYVTDNTCSEEDILDMEIDLMNTLNWYINPITCISWLLIYLQVDYEMNYVLNKSHSSRKKQRLSFSNSEILRSSKLTNAHRSKDFLQIFPLAVRLLDLCSLDIECSQYSKHVLAASSILLYKSHWPIQAIIGLNNNEISKCQQWMKPFYEVLSGSLSY
;
A
#
# COMPACT_ATOMS: atom_id res chain seq x y z
N TYR A 1 8.79 18.74 -6.16
CA TYR A 1 10.00 18.90 -6.97
C TYR A 1 11.07 17.99 -6.40
N PRO A 2 11.74 17.15 -7.21
CA PRO A 2 12.85 16.32 -6.74
C PRO A 2 14.07 17.20 -6.36
N PRO A 3 14.99 16.71 -5.49
CA PRO A 3 16.27 17.36 -5.22
C PRO A 3 17.12 17.53 -6.49
N ARG A 4 18.09 18.44 -6.46
CA ARG A 4 19.02 18.64 -7.57
C ARG A 4 20.09 17.55 -7.58
N LEU A 5 20.73 17.31 -8.72
CA LEU A 5 21.82 16.34 -8.86
C LEU A 5 22.95 16.60 -7.85
N SER A 6 23.33 17.88 -7.68
CA SER A 6 24.31 18.32 -6.68
C SER A 6 23.94 17.92 -5.25
N ASP A 7 22.65 17.88 -4.92
CA ASP A 7 22.19 17.51 -3.58
C ASP A 7 22.39 16.00 -3.33
N PHE A 8 22.22 15.17 -4.37
CA PHE A 8 22.49 13.73 -4.29
C PHE A 8 23.99 13.46 -4.12
N ALA A 9 24.85 14.12 -4.89
CA ALA A 9 26.30 14.01 -4.72
C ALA A 9 26.74 14.43 -3.31
N TYR A 10 26.21 15.55 -2.82
CA TYR A 10 26.50 16.06 -1.48
C TYR A 10 26.13 15.08 -0.36
N VAL A 11 24.98 14.41 -0.44
CA VAL A 11 24.53 13.43 0.59
C VAL A 11 25.44 12.20 0.65
N THR A 12 26.18 11.90 -0.42
CA THR A 12 27.18 10.83 -0.42
C THR A 12 28.53 11.24 0.18
N ASP A 13 28.63 12.40 0.84
CA ASP A 13 29.90 13.01 1.27
C ASP A 13 30.88 13.22 0.09
N ASN A 14 30.32 13.56 -1.08
CA ASN A 14 31.04 13.69 -2.35
C ASN A 14 31.84 12.44 -2.75
N THR A 15 31.48 11.25 -2.25
CA THR A 15 32.10 9.98 -2.69
C THR A 15 31.63 9.59 -4.10
N CYS A 16 30.41 9.98 -4.48
CA CYS A 16 29.92 9.90 -5.86
C CYS A 16 29.87 11.30 -6.48
N SER A 17 30.49 11.49 -7.64
CA SER A 17 30.39 12.72 -8.41
C SER A 17 29.06 12.79 -9.18
N GLU A 18 28.71 13.98 -9.68
CA GLU A 18 27.53 14.15 -10.55
C GLU A 18 27.63 13.29 -11.82
N GLU A 19 28.84 13.10 -12.36
CA GLU A 19 29.11 12.25 -13.53
C GLU A 19 28.84 10.77 -13.21
N ASP A 20 29.34 10.26 -12.08
CA ASP A 20 29.11 8.87 -11.66
C ASP A 20 27.61 8.56 -11.48
N ILE A 21 26.85 9.53 -10.97
CA ILE A 21 25.40 9.38 -10.76
C ILE A 21 24.66 9.30 -12.10
N LEU A 22 25.04 10.13 -13.09
CA LEU A 22 24.43 10.13 -14.42
C LEU A 22 24.76 8.85 -15.20
N ASP A 23 26.00 8.38 -15.12
CA ASP A 23 26.42 7.13 -15.75
C ASP A 23 25.61 5.94 -15.17
N MET A 24 25.49 5.87 -13.84
CA MET A 24 24.70 4.84 -13.17
C MET A 24 23.19 4.97 -13.50
N GLU A 25 22.66 6.19 -13.63
CA GLU A 25 21.27 6.40 -14.04
C GLU A 25 20.99 5.75 -15.40
N ILE A 26 21.82 6.02 -16.41
CA ILE A 26 21.66 5.44 -17.74
C ILE A 26 21.82 3.91 -17.71
N ASP A 27 22.79 3.39 -16.97
CA ASP A 27 23.01 1.95 -16.82
C ASP A 27 21.81 1.24 -16.16
N LEU A 28 21.22 1.84 -15.12
CA LEU A 28 20.00 1.33 -14.49
C LEU A 28 18.81 1.34 -15.46
N MET A 29 18.61 2.45 -16.18
CA MET A 29 17.52 2.60 -17.15
C MET A 29 17.60 1.54 -18.26
N ASN A 30 18.80 1.30 -18.79
CA ASN A 30 19.04 0.28 -19.80
C ASN A 30 18.83 -1.13 -19.23
N THR A 31 19.36 -1.42 -18.03
CA THR A 31 19.21 -2.74 -17.38
C THR A 31 17.76 -3.09 -17.11
N LEU A 32 16.94 -2.11 -16.71
CA LEU A 32 15.51 -2.27 -16.46
C LEU A 32 14.66 -2.23 -17.74
N ASN A 33 15.26 -2.11 -18.93
CA ASN A 33 14.56 -1.91 -20.20
C ASN A 33 13.55 -0.74 -20.13
N TRP A 34 13.92 0.35 -19.44
CA TRP A 34 13.08 1.52 -19.21
C TRP A 34 11.76 1.22 -18.47
N TYR A 35 11.62 0.03 -17.86
CA TYR A 35 10.45 -0.35 -17.07
C TYR A 35 10.56 0.21 -15.63
N ILE A 36 10.32 1.51 -15.48
CA ILE A 36 10.51 2.27 -14.22
C ILE A 36 9.25 2.60 -13.43
N ASN A 37 8.08 2.08 -13.85
CA ASN A 37 6.80 2.36 -13.18
C ASN A 37 6.14 1.08 -12.63
N PRO A 38 6.78 0.34 -11.70
CA PRO A 38 6.16 -0.80 -11.06
C PRO A 38 5.08 -0.36 -10.05
N ILE A 39 4.05 -1.17 -9.87
CA ILE A 39 3.06 -0.94 -8.81
C ILE A 39 3.69 -1.31 -7.46
N THR A 40 3.86 -0.32 -6.59
CA THR A 40 4.51 -0.48 -5.28
C THR A 40 3.56 -1.01 -4.20
N CYS A 41 4.10 -1.43 -3.05
CA CYS A 41 3.28 -1.79 -1.87
C CYS A 41 2.39 -0.62 -1.44
N ILE A 42 2.91 0.61 -1.47
CA ILE A 42 2.17 1.82 -1.10
C ILE A 42 1.00 2.04 -2.06
N SER A 43 1.21 1.81 -3.37
CA SER A 43 0.14 1.91 -4.36
C SER A 43 -1.00 0.93 -4.07
N TRP A 44 -0.69 -0.33 -3.75
CA TRP A 44 -1.69 -1.33 -3.35
C TRP A 44 -2.39 -0.98 -2.04
N LEU A 45 -1.65 -0.47 -1.05
CA LEU A 45 -2.21 -0.02 0.22
C LEU A 45 -3.27 1.08 0.01
N LEU A 46 -2.97 2.06 -0.84
CA LEU A 46 -3.93 3.12 -1.20
C LEU A 46 -5.19 2.55 -1.87
N ILE A 47 -5.03 1.61 -2.81
CA ILE A 47 -6.14 0.95 -3.48
C ILE A 47 -7.02 0.21 -2.46
N TYR A 48 -6.42 -0.57 -1.56
CA TYR A 48 -7.16 -1.33 -0.56
C TYR A 48 -7.93 -0.45 0.41
N LEU A 49 -7.33 0.64 0.89
CA LEU A 49 -8.02 1.58 1.78
C LEU A 49 -9.13 2.34 1.04
N GLN A 50 -8.94 2.68 -0.23
CA GLN A 50 -9.99 3.29 -1.06
C GLN A 50 -11.18 2.35 -1.24
N VAL A 51 -10.92 1.09 -1.61
CA VAL A 51 -11.97 0.08 -1.76
C VAL A 51 -12.68 -0.17 -0.42
N ASP A 52 -11.92 -0.18 0.69
CA ASP A 52 -12.49 -0.31 2.04
C ASP A 52 -13.45 0.81 2.39
N TYR A 53 -13.09 2.05 2.10
CA TYR A 53 -13.94 3.20 2.30
C TYR A 53 -15.25 3.12 1.50
N GLU A 54 -15.15 2.86 0.19
CA GLU A 54 -16.32 2.82 -0.70
C GLU A 54 -17.30 1.71 -0.32
N MET A 55 -16.79 0.53 0.04
CA MET A 55 -17.63 -0.58 0.48
C MET A 55 -18.37 -0.25 1.78
N ASN A 56 -17.66 0.31 2.78
CA ASN A 56 -18.30 0.72 4.03
C ASN A 56 -19.32 1.85 3.81
N TYR A 57 -19.06 2.77 2.88
CA TYR A 57 -20.00 3.81 2.49
C TYR A 57 -21.29 3.23 1.89
N VAL A 58 -21.18 2.28 0.94
CA VAL A 58 -22.33 1.62 0.31
C VAL A 58 -23.16 0.84 1.34
N LEU A 59 -22.50 0.07 2.21
CA LEU A 59 -23.16 -0.68 3.29
C LEU A 59 -23.94 0.24 4.22
N ASN A 60 -23.31 1.33 4.70
CA ASN A 60 -23.97 2.27 5.61
C ASN A 60 -25.14 3.04 4.96
N LYS A 61 -25.06 3.35 3.66
CA LYS A 61 -26.16 3.97 2.92
C LYS A 61 -27.37 3.03 2.78
N SER A 62 -27.13 1.73 2.58
CA SER A 62 -28.20 0.74 2.42
C SER A 62 -29.04 0.57 3.69
N HIS A 63 -28.45 0.77 4.88
CA HIS A 63 -29.18 0.74 6.15
C HIS A 63 -30.07 1.98 6.39
N SER A 64 -29.74 3.12 5.79
CA SER A 64 -30.54 4.37 5.90
C SER A 64 -31.76 4.39 4.96
N SER A 65 -31.79 3.54 3.92
CA SER A 65 -32.81 3.54 2.87
C SER A 65 -33.66 2.27 2.84
N ARG A 66 -34.47 2.01 3.88
CA ARG A 66 -35.61 1.08 3.81
C ARG A 66 -36.82 1.67 3.05
N LYS A 67 -36.57 2.50 2.03
CA LYS A 67 -37.56 2.95 1.04
C LYS A 67 -36.95 2.85 -0.36
N LYS A 68 -37.43 1.84 -1.11
CA LYS A 68 -37.47 1.66 -2.57
C LYS A 68 -36.27 2.23 -3.37
N GLN A 69 -35.50 1.37 -4.03
CA GLN A 69 -35.71 0.97 -5.44
C GLN A 69 -34.61 -0.01 -5.88
N ARG A 70 -34.96 -0.98 -6.74
CA ARG A 70 -34.04 -1.94 -7.37
C ARG A 70 -32.97 -1.18 -8.16
N LEU A 71 -31.70 -1.35 -7.81
CA LEU A 71 -30.57 -0.87 -8.63
C LEU A 71 -30.08 -2.01 -9.51
N SER A 72 -30.35 -1.89 -10.81
CA SER A 72 -29.58 -2.56 -11.85
C SER A 72 -28.16 -1.99 -11.82
N PHE A 73 -27.18 -2.85 -11.53
CA PHE A 73 -25.77 -2.48 -11.50
C PHE A 73 -25.25 -2.36 -12.94
N SER A 74 -25.07 -1.12 -13.41
CA SER A 74 -24.36 -0.85 -14.67
C SER A 74 -22.89 -0.57 -14.34
N ASN A 75 -21.98 -1.35 -14.92
CA ASN A 75 -20.52 -1.24 -14.72
C ASN A 75 -19.92 0.14 -15.07
N SER A 76 -20.70 1.02 -15.71
CA SER A 76 -20.28 2.34 -16.16
C SER A 76 -20.31 3.45 -15.09
N GLU A 77 -20.93 3.23 -13.92
CA GLU A 77 -21.03 4.27 -12.88
C GLU A 77 -19.89 4.25 -11.84
N ILE A 78 -19.16 3.14 -11.70
CA ILE A 78 -18.00 3.03 -10.79
C ILE A 78 -16.84 3.93 -11.26
N LEU A 79 -16.71 4.12 -12.57
CA LEU A 79 -15.62 4.90 -13.18
C LEU A 79 -15.89 6.42 -13.26
N ARG A 80 -17.12 6.89 -12.98
CA ARG A 80 -17.50 8.30 -13.09
C ARG A 80 -17.70 9.03 -11.76
N SER A 81 -17.59 8.36 -10.61
CA SER A 81 -17.58 9.06 -9.32
C SER A 81 -16.19 9.61 -9.03
N SER A 82 -15.99 10.87 -9.40
CA SER A 82 -15.02 11.81 -8.84
C SER A 82 -15.23 12.06 -7.34
N LYS A 83 -15.48 11.00 -6.55
CA LYS A 83 -15.58 11.00 -5.08
C LYS A 83 -14.42 10.24 -4.41
N LEU A 84 -13.31 10.02 -5.12
CA LEU A 84 -12.03 9.60 -4.54
C LEU A 84 -11.51 10.56 -3.43
N THR A 85 -12.11 11.74 -3.27
CA THR A 85 -11.65 12.78 -2.35
C THR A 85 -11.96 12.51 -0.86
N ASN A 86 -12.86 11.58 -0.54
CA ASN A 86 -13.32 11.42 0.85
C ASN A 86 -12.68 10.24 1.59
N ALA A 87 -12.12 9.25 0.89
CA ALA A 87 -11.48 8.10 1.54
C ALA A 87 -10.26 8.53 2.37
N HIS A 88 -9.47 9.49 1.86
CA HIS A 88 -8.33 10.08 2.58
C HIS A 88 -8.71 10.75 3.90
N ARG A 89 -9.98 11.15 4.08
CA ARG A 89 -10.51 11.73 5.32
C ARG A 89 -11.09 10.67 6.26
N SER A 90 -11.22 9.42 5.82
CA SER A 90 -11.73 8.36 6.67
C SER A 90 -10.80 8.14 7.87
N LYS A 91 -11.40 7.82 9.02
CA LYS A 91 -10.66 7.49 10.24
C LYS A 91 -9.68 6.33 9.99
N ASP A 92 -10.13 5.34 9.22
CA ASP A 92 -9.33 4.17 8.84
C ASP A 92 -8.13 4.57 7.98
N PHE A 93 -8.29 5.47 7.00
CA PHE A 93 -7.16 5.98 6.23
C PHE A 93 -6.16 6.72 7.14
N LEU A 94 -6.64 7.64 7.97
CA LEU A 94 -5.77 8.46 8.83
C LEU A 94 -5.02 7.64 9.90
N GLN A 95 -5.57 6.51 10.33
CA GLN A 95 -4.96 5.66 11.37
C GLN A 95 -4.18 4.49 10.80
N ILE A 96 -4.73 3.75 9.83
CA ILE A 96 -4.15 2.52 9.32
C ILE A 96 -3.05 2.82 8.31
N PHE A 97 -3.21 3.83 7.45
CA PHE A 97 -2.22 4.12 6.40
C PHE A 97 -0.82 4.38 6.97
N PRO A 98 -0.62 5.29 7.94
CA PRO A 98 0.73 5.56 8.47
C PRO A 98 1.34 4.36 9.19
N LEU A 99 0.51 3.57 9.90
CA LEU A 99 0.96 2.36 10.59
C LEU A 99 1.41 1.27 9.61
N ALA A 100 0.60 1.03 8.57
CA ALA A 100 0.91 0.06 7.53
C ALA A 100 2.14 0.48 6.71
N VAL A 101 2.31 1.76 6.38
CA VAL A 101 3.52 2.27 5.72
C VAL A 101 4.74 2.04 6.59
N ARG A 102 4.70 2.41 7.88
CA ARG A 102 5.83 2.22 8.79
C ARG A 102 6.23 0.74 8.93
N LEU A 103 5.24 -0.16 8.94
CA LEU A 103 5.49 -1.60 8.94
C LEU A 103 6.14 -2.07 7.64
N LEU A 104 5.63 -1.61 6.48
CA LEU A 104 6.17 -1.95 5.17
C LEU A 104 7.59 -1.42 4.98
N ASP A 105 7.90 -0.22 5.46
CA ASP A 105 9.24 0.36 5.43
C ASP A 105 10.22 -0.51 6.21
N LEU A 106 9.83 -0.94 7.41
CA LEU A 106 10.64 -1.86 8.23
C LEU A 106 10.81 -3.22 7.54
N CYS A 107 9.74 -3.77 6.96
CA CYS A 107 9.80 -5.03 6.21
C CYS A 107 10.70 -4.93 4.97
N SER A 108 10.77 -3.75 4.33
CA SER A 108 11.60 -3.55 3.13
C SER A 108 13.11 -3.62 3.40
N LEU A 109 13.51 -3.50 4.67
CA LEU A 109 14.90 -3.69 5.09
C LEU A 109 15.31 -5.17 5.11
N ASP A 110 14.34 -6.09 5.11
CA ASP A 110 14.57 -7.53 4.99
C ASP A 110 14.44 -7.95 3.52
N ILE A 111 15.48 -8.62 3.01
CA ILE A 111 15.55 -9.14 1.64
C ILE A 111 14.40 -10.11 1.33
N GLU A 112 13.91 -10.85 2.33
CA GLU A 112 12.83 -11.83 2.19
C GLU A 112 11.49 -11.17 1.83
N CYS A 113 11.35 -9.84 1.97
CA CYS A 113 10.17 -9.12 1.48
C CYS A 113 9.95 -9.32 -0.03
N SER A 114 11.01 -9.64 -0.78
CA SER A 114 10.95 -9.89 -2.22
C SER A 114 10.27 -11.22 -2.58
N GLN A 115 10.11 -12.15 -1.62
CA GLN A 115 9.41 -13.42 -1.82
C GLN A 115 7.88 -13.24 -1.94
N TYR A 116 7.36 -12.11 -1.48
CA TYR A 116 5.93 -11.81 -1.47
C TYR A 116 5.58 -10.76 -2.53
N SER A 117 4.42 -10.92 -3.16
CA SER A 117 3.91 -9.91 -4.08
C SER A 117 3.58 -8.61 -3.33
N LYS A 118 3.73 -7.46 -3.99
CA LYS A 118 3.48 -6.15 -3.38
C LYS A 118 2.05 -5.99 -2.87
N HIS A 119 1.09 -6.64 -3.53
CA HIS A 119 -0.31 -6.66 -3.12
C HIS A 119 -0.56 -7.56 -1.90
N VAL A 120 0.19 -8.66 -1.72
CA VAL A 120 0.13 -9.52 -0.51
C VAL A 120 0.75 -8.80 0.67
N LEU A 121 1.89 -8.14 0.50
CA LEU A 121 2.53 -7.33 1.55
C LEU A 121 1.60 -6.23 2.06
N ALA A 122 1.00 -5.45 1.14
CA ALA A 122 0.08 -4.37 1.49
C ALA A 122 -1.21 -4.87 2.18
N ALA A 123 -1.75 -6.02 1.76
CA ALA A 123 -2.94 -6.59 2.40
C ALA A 123 -2.61 -7.15 3.79
N SER A 124 -1.47 -7.83 3.92
CA SER A 124 -1.01 -8.43 5.18
C SER A 124 -0.75 -7.35 6.23
N SER A 125 -0.16 -6.22 5.84
CA SER A 125 0.07 -5.09 6.75
C SER A 125 -1.23 -4.47 7.26
N ILE A 126 -2.25 -4.28 6.40
CA ILE A 126 -3.58 -3.83 6.82
C ILE A 126 -4.21 -4.83 7.80
N LEU A 127 -4.19 -6.12 7.47
CA LEU A 127 -4.85 -7.17 8.25
C LEU A 127 -4.24 -7.37 9.66
N LEU A 128 -2.97 -7.02 9.86
CA LEU A 128 -2.33 -7.02 11.19
C LEU A 128 -2.88 -5.91 12.11
N TYR A 129 -3.28 -4.76 11.55
CA TYR A 129 -3.90 -3.67 12.33
C TYR A 129 -5.43 -3.74 12.33
N LYS A 130 -6.03 -4.36 11.31
CA LYS A 130 -7.48 -4.52 11.12
C LYS A 130 -7.82 -5.99 10.94
N SER A 131 -7.93 -6.72 12.06
CA SER A 131 -8.12 -8.18 12.07
C SER A 131 -9.36 -8.66 11.32
N HIS A 132 -10.43 -7.84 11.29
CA HIS A 132 -11.63 -8.13 10.51
C HIS A 132 -11.74 -7.17 9.32
N TRP A 133 -11.25 -7.62 8.16
CA TRP A 133 -11.35 -6.88 6.90
C TRP A 133 -12.27 -7.64 5.92
N PRO A 134 -13.58 -7.33 5.88
CA PRO A 134 -14.59 -8.11 5.14
C PRO A 134 -14.32 -8.21 3.63
N ILE A 135 -13.50 -7.30 3.12
CA ILE A 135 -13.30 -7.07 1.68
C ILE A 135 -12.20 -7.99 1.13
N GLN A 136 -11.46 -8.68 2.01
CA GLN A 136 -10.47 -9.68 1.63
C GLN A 136 -11.04 -10.73 0.66
N ALA A 137 -12.28 -11.18 0.89
CA ALA A 137 -12.96 -12.14 0.02
C ALA A 137 -13.41 -11.53 -1.32
N ILE A 138 -13.71 -10.23 -1.35
CA ILE A 138 -14.19 -9.52 -2.55
C ILE A 138 -13.02 -9.22 -3.50
N ILE A 139 -11.85 -8.91 -2.95
CA ILE A 139 -10.61 -8.67 -3.72
C ILE A 139 -10.00 -9.99 -4.24
N GLY A 140 -10.47 -11.14 -3.73
CA GLY A 140 -9.97 -12.46 -4.15
C GLY A 140 -8.57 -12.76 -3.61
N LEU A 141 -8.25 -12.28 -2.41
CA LEU A 141 -6.94 -12.51 -1.80
C LEU A 141 -6.79 -13.97 -1.38
N ASN A 142 -5.65 -14.58 -1.73
CA ASN A 142 -5.33 -15.94 -1.34
C ASN A 142 -4.97 -15.99 0.16
N ASN A 143 -5.86 -16.54 0.97
CA ASN A 143 -5.68 -16.62 2.42
C ASN A 143 -4.41 -17.37 2.83
N ASN A 144 -3.93 -18.33 2.03
CA ASN A 144 -2.72 -19.07 2.33
C ASN A 144 -1.46 -18.20 2.16
N GLU A 145 -1.41 -17.36 1.12
CA GLU A 145 -0.29 -16.44 0.89
C GLU A 145 -0.26 -15.33 1.93
N ILE A 146 -1.43 -14.78 2.25
CA ILE A 146 -1.59 -13.76 3.29
C ILE A 146 -1.16 -14.32 4.66
N SER A 147 -1.60 -15.53 5.03
CA SER A 147 -1.24 -16.12 6.32
C SER A 147 0.26 -16.35 6.46
N LYS A 148 0.92 -16.86 5.41
CA LYS A 148 2.39 -17.00 5.37
C LYS A 148 3.08 -15.64 5.50
N CYS A 149 2.64 -14.66 4.73
CA CYS A 149 3.20 -13.30 4.77
C CYS A 149 3.00 -12.65 6.14
N GLN A 150 1.85 -12.82 6.78
CA GLN A 150 1.59 -12.31 8.12
C GLN A 150 2.46 -12.98 9.17
N GLN A 151 2.66 -14.31 9.08
CA GLN A 151 3.54 -15.03 9.98
C GLN A 151 4.98 -14.50 9.89
N TRP A 152 5.48 -14.25 8.68
CA TRP A 152 6.77 -13.64 8.43
C TRP A 152 6.83 -12.17 8.88
N MET A 153 5.76 -11.40 8.66
CA MET A 153 5.67 -9.97 8.97
C MET A 153 5.49 -9.69 10.47
N LYS A 154 5.10 -10.72 11.25
CA LYS A 154 4.72 -10.61 12.66
C LYS A 154 5.83 -10.04 13.57
N PRO A 155 7.10 -10.47 13.49
CA PRO A 155 8.15 -9.94 14.36
C PRO A 155 8.35 -8.42 14.17
N PHE A 156 8.30 -7.94 12.93
CA PHE A 156 8.39 -6.50 12.63
C PHE A 156 7.21 -5.72 13.23
N TYR A 157 6.01 -6.30 13.15
CA TYR A 157 4.82 -5.74 13.78
C TYR A 157 4.91 -5.72 15.31
N GLU A 158 5.43 -6.78 15.93
CA GLU A 158 5.61 -6.87 17.39
C GLU A 158 6.59 -5.80 17.90
N VAL A 159 7.67 -5.55 17.17
CA VAL A 159 8.62 -4.44 17.45
C VAL A 159 7.93 -3.08 17.38
N LEU A 160 7.11 -2.85 16.35
CA LEU A 160 6.41 -1.56 16.17
C LEU A 160 5.24 -1.35 17.16
N SER A 161 4.61 -2.43 17.61
CA SER A 161 3.51 -2.38 18.58
C SER A 161 3.98 -2.29 20.04
N GLY A 162 5.29 -2.41 20.30
CA GLY A 162 5.84 -2.38 21.64
C GLY A 162 5.49 -3.62 22.48
N SER A 163 5.16 -4.74 21.82
CA SER A 163 4.76 -6.00 22.48
C SER A 163 5.95 -6.92 22.81
N LEU A 164 7.17 -6.62 22.35
CA LEU A 164 8.39 -7.24 22.88
C LEU A 164 8.75 -6.60 24.23
N SER A 165 8.28 -7.21 25.31
CA SER A 165 8.85 -7.02 26.65
C SER A 165 10.20 -7.73 26.72
N TYR A 166 11.29 -6.97 26.89
CA TYR A 166 12.60 -7.50 27.28
C TYR A 166 12.62 -7.92 28.75
#